data_AF-A0A661ZQI8-F1
#
_entry.id   AF-A0A661ZQI8-F1
#
_cell.length_a   1.000
_cell.length_b   1.000
_cell.length_c   1.000
_cell.angle_alpha   90.00
_cell.angle_beta   90.00
_cell.angle_gamma   90.00
#
_symmetry.space_group_name_H-M   'P 1'
#
loop_
_entity.id
_entity.type
_entity.pdbx_description
1 polymer ?
#
loop_
_entity_poly.entity_id
_entity_poly.type
_entity_poly.pdbx_seq_one_letter_code
_entity_poly.pdbx_strand_id
1 'polypeptide(L)'
;MTKKITLLATAIIMIAQITSATVWRVNNRANADADFTTIQAAHDGATAGDTLYIEGSSASYGNLTATKQLHIIGAGDFLNDNSETQAYKAVSTVGNIAFNAGSENSIIEGIRLTN
;
A
#
# COMPACT_ATOMS: atom_id res chain seq x y z
N MET A 1 -3.26 -3.62 47.73
CA MET A 1 -2.93 -4.57 46.64
C MET A 1 -3.81 -4.39 45.41
N THR A 2 -5.13 -4.24 45.56
CA THR A 2 -6.11 -4.03 44.47
C THR A 2 -5.79 -2.88 43.50
N LYS A 3 -5.40 -1.69 43.98
CA LYS A 3 -5.06 -0.54 43.09
C LYS A 3 -3.89 -0.82 42.13
N LYS A 4 -2.91 -1.64 42.55
CA LYS A 4 -1.75 -2.01 41.71
C LYS A 4 -2.15 -3.00 40.61
N ILE A 5 -3.07 -3.91 40.93
CA ILE A 5 -3.64 -4.85 39.97
C ILE A 5 -4.50 -4.12 38.94
N THR A 6 -5.29 -3.13 39.36
CA THR A 6 -6.09 -2.29 38.43
C THR A 6 -5.19 -1.49 37.49
N LEU A 7 -4.11 -0.88 37.98
CA LEU A 7 -3.17 -0.12 37.14
C LEU A 7 -2.49 -1.02 36.10
N LEU A 8 -2.05 -2.22 36.51
CA LEU A 8 -1.40 -3.17 35.62
C LEU A 8 -2.35 -3.70 34.54
N ALA A 9 -3.60 -4.00 34.89
CA ALA A 9 -4.62 -4.43 33.93
C ALA A 9 -4.93 -3.34 32.87
N THR A 10 -4.97 -2.08 33.30
CA THR A 10 -5.21 -0.94 32.39
C THR A 10 -4.04 -0.75 31.42
N ALA A 11 -2.80 -0.92 31.87
CA ALA A 11 -1.60 -0.85 31.03
C ALA A 11 -1.57 -1.97 29.97
N ILE A 12 -1.96 -3.19 30.34
CA ILE A 12 -2.00 -4.34 29.41
C ILE A 12 -3.07 -4.11 28.31
N ILE A 13 -4.23 -3.55 28.66
CA ILE A 13 -5.30 -3.25 27.68
C ILE A 13 -4.87 -2.15 26.71
N MET A 14 -4.08 -1.16 27.15
CA MET A 14 -3.57 -0.11 26.26
C MET A 14 -2.52 -0.60 25.26
N ILE A 15 -1.80 -1.69 25.59
CA ILE A 15 -0.80 -2.31 24.70
C ILE A 15 -1.47 -3.20 23.63
N ALA A 16 -2.70 -3.67 23.88
CA ALA A 16 -3.45 -4.50 22.94
C ALA A 16 -4.08 -3.70 21.77
N GLN A 17 -3.37 -2.72 21.23
CA GLN A 17 -3.75 -2.06 19.99
C GLN A 17 -3.86 -3.13 18.89
N ILE A 18 -5.07 -3.27 18.33
CA ILE A 18 -5.33 -4.18 17.22
C ILE A 18 -4.60 -3.58 16.01
N THR A 19 -3.45 -4.14 15.65
CA THR A 19 -2.76 -3.76 14.43
C THR A 19 -3.37 -4.57 13.28
N SER A 20 -4.10 -3.89 12.41
CA SER A 20 -4.57 -4.44 11.14
C SER A 20 -3.82 -3.78 10.01
N ALA A 21 -3.18 -4.56 9.14
CA ALA A 21 -2.69 -4.05 7.87
C ALA A 21 -3.87 -4.03 6.88
N THR A 22 -4.28 -2.85 6.47
CA THR A 22 -5.32 -2.65 5.45
C THR A 22 -4.71 -2.83 4.07
N VAL A 23 -5.45 -3.48 3.16
CA VAL A 23 -5.10 -3.48 1.73
C VAL A 23 -5.94 -2.43 1.03
N TRP A 24 -5.27 -1.37 0.55
CA TRP A 24 -5.89 -0.30 -0.22
C TRP A 24 -5.78 -0.57 -1.71
N ARG A 25 -6.89 -0.53 -2.43
CA ARG A 25 -6.91 -0.70 -3.89
C ARG A 25 -6.62 0.63 -4.56
N VAL A 26 -5.64 0.63 -5.45
CA VAL A 26 -5.27 1.81 -6.25
C VAL A 26 -5.50 1.50 -7.73
N ASN A 27 -6.49 2.15 -8.32
CA ASN A 27 -6.90 1.92 -9.69
C ASN A 27 -7.42 3.21 -10.33
N ASN A 28 -6.77 3.66 -11.41
CA ASN A 28 -7.12 4.90 -12.13
C ASN A 28 -7.93 4.64 -13.41
N ARG A 29 -8.41 3.41 -13.62
CA ARG A 29 -9.28 3.07 -14.75
C ARG A 29 -10.67 3.67 -14.54
N ALA A 30 -11.29 4.10 -15.64
CA ALA A 30 -12.66 4.63 -15.59
C ALA A 30 -13.63 3.60 -15.00
N ASN A 31 -14.52 4.06 -14.11
CA ASN A 31 -15.53 3.24 -13.42
C ASN A 31 -14.97 2.14 -12.50
N ALA A 32 -13.69 2.21 -12.10
CA ALA A 32 -13.18 1.34 -11.05
C ALA A 32 -13.74 1.78 -9.69
N ASP A 33 -14.33 0.83 -8.95
CA ASP A 33 -14.65 1.00 -7.53
C ASP A 33 -13.38 0.70 -6.71
N ALA A 34 -12.55 1.71 -6.53
CA ALA A 34 -11.26 1.63 -5.85
C ALA A 34 -11.12 2.76 -4.82
N ASP A 35 -10.32 2.51 -3.78
CA ASP A 35 -10.13 3.46 -2.68
C ASP A 35 -9.40 4.72 -3.14
N PHE A 36 -8.44 4.56 -4.06
CA PHE A 36 -7.63 5.66 -4.59
C PHE A 36 -7.34 5.50 -6.08
N THR A 37 -7.06 6.63 -6.74
CA THR A 37 -6.69 6.69 -8.16
C THR A 37 -5.24 7.12 -8.40
N THR A 38 -4.50 7.51 -7.36
CA THR A 38 -3.08 7.86 -7.47
C THR A 38 -2.29 7.23 -6.33
N ILE A 39 -1.01 6.95 -6.57
CA ILE A 39 -0.16 6.31 -5.56
C ILE A 39 0.13 7.24 -4.37
N GLN A 40 0.20 8.55 -4.60
CA GLN A 40 0.40 9.52 -3.51
C GLN A 40 -0.84 9.64 -2.62
N ALA A 41 -2.04 9.74 -3.20
CA ALA A 41 -3.27 9.78 -2.40
C ALA A 41 -3.44 8.50 -1.55
N ALA A 42 -3.08 7.34 -2.12
CA ALA A 42 -3.09 6.07 -1.41
C ALA A 42 -2.08 6.04 -0.26
N HIS A 43 -0.85 6.51 -0.48
CA HIS A 43 0.14 6.69 0.58
C HIS A 43 -0.39 7.60 1.69
N ASP A 44 -1.02 8.72 1.34
CA ASP A 44 -1.48 9.71 2.32
C ASP A 44 -2.63 9.17 3.18
N GLY A 45 -3.54 8.40 2.58
CA GLY A 45 -4.66 7.75 3.28
C GLY A 45 -4.30 6.48 4.05
N ALA A 46 -3.20 5.81 3.70
CA ALA A 46 -2.74 4.59 4.37
C ALA A 46 -2.01 4.86 5.70
N THR A 47 -2.07 3.88 6.58
CA THR A 47 -1.28 3.84 7.82
C THR A 47 0.02 3.07 7.60
N ALA A 48 1.05 3.35 8.40
CA ALA A 48 2.29 2.58 8.34
C ALA A 48 2.02 1.08 8.57
N GLY A 49 2.57 0.23 7.71
CA GLY A 49 2.36 -1.22 7.70
C GLY A 49 1.24 -1.69 6.76
N ASP A 50 0.46 -0.79 6.17
CA ASP A 50 -0.58 -1.14 5.19
C ASP A 50 0.01 -1.60 3.85
N THR A 51 -0.83 -2.26 3.06
CA THR A 51 -0.53 -2.66 1.68
C THR A 51 -1.23 -1.75 0.69
N LEU A 52 -0.51 -1.25 -0.31
CA LEU A 52 -1.07 -0.61 -1.50
C LEU A 52 -1.07 -1.62 -2.65
N TYR A 53 -2.25 -2.05 -3.09
CA TYR A 53 -2.41 -2.91 -4.25
C TYR A 53 -2.67 -2.07 -5.50
N ILE A 54 -1.64 -1.90 -6.33
CA ILE A 54 -1.67 -1.07 -7.52
C ILE A 54 -2.08 -1.92 -8.71
N GLU A 55 -3.29 -1.71 -9.22
CA GLU A 55 -3.83 -2.49 -10.33
C GLU A 55 -3.23 -2.08 -11.69
N GLY A 56 -3.28 -2.98 -12.66
CA GLY A 56 -2.82 -2.70 -14.02
C GLY A 56 -3.61 -1.59 -14.70
N SER A 57 -2.94 -0.66 -15.37
CA SER A 57 -3.58 0.42 -16.13
C SER A 57 -2.75 0.89 -17.33
N SER A 58 -3.42 1.51 -18.30
CA SER A 58 -2.76 2.23 -19.40
C SER A 58 -2.21 3.60 -18.98
N ALA A 59 -2.69 4.16 -17.86
CA ALA A 59 -2.26 5.44 -17.32
C ALA A 59 -1.35 5.28 -16.10
N SER A 60 -0.37 6.18 -15.96
CA SER A 60 0.52 6.23 -14.79
C SER A 60 -0.25 6.63 -13.52
N TYR A 61 0.17 6.08 -12.37
CA TYR A 61 -0.36 6.44 -11.05
C TYR A 61 0.29 7.70 -10.44
N GLY A 62 1.20 8.35 -11.18
CA GLY A 62 1.93 9.53 -10.74
C GLY A 62 3.24 9.19 -10.04
N ASN A 63 3.75 10.13 -9.24
CA ASN A 63 4.96 9.99 -8.44
C ASN A 63 4.62 9.67 -6.98
N LEU A 64 5.55 9.04 -6.28
CA LEU A 64 5.43 8.73 -4.85
C LEU A 64 6.56 9.39 -4.05
N THR A 65 6.19 10.17 -3.04
CA THR A 65 7.08 10.57 -1.94
C THR A 65 6.70 9.73 -0.72
N ALA A 66 7.45 8.65 -0.48
CA ALA A 66 7.18 7.73 0.63
C ALA A 66 7.76 8.28 1.94
N THR A 67 6.92 8.40 2.96
CA THR A 67 7.29 8.89 4.31
C THR A 67 6.84 7.96 5.43
N LYS A 68 6.31 6.78 5.09
CA LYS A 68 5.88 5.75 6.03
C LYS A 68 6.16 4.36 5.44
N GLN A 69 6.40 3.37 6.31
CA GLN A 69 6.56 1.98 5.89
C GLN A 69 5.28 1.49 5.20
N LEU A 70 5.36 1.03 3.96
CA LEU A 70 4.26 0.42 3.23
C LEU A 70 4.75 -0.80 2.45
N HIS A 71 3.83 -1.75 2.20
CA HIS A 71 4.04 -2.80 1.22
C HIS A 71 3.29 -2.44 -0.06
N ILE A 72 4.00 -2.22 -1.16
CA ILE A 72 3.41 -1.80 -2.43
C ILE A 72 3.54 -2.95 -3.42
N ILE A 73 2.40 -3.45 -3.90
CA ILE A 73 2.31 -4.59 -4.81
C ILE A 73 1.66 -4.12 -6.10
N GLY A 74 2.36 -4.23 -7.22
CA GLY A 74 1.82 -3.98 -8.55
C GLY A 74 1.31 -5.24 -9.25
N ALA A 75 0.90 -5.08 -10.51
CA ALA A 75 0.37 -6.16 -11.34
C ALA A 75 1.42 -7.22 -11.74
N GLY A 76 2.72 -6.93 -11.57
CA GLY A 76 3.81 -7.80 -11.99
C GLY A 76 4.13 -7.70 -13.49
N ASP A 77 4.94 -8.64 -13.95
CA ASP A 77 5.43 -8.75 -15.33
C ASP A 77 4.88 -9.99 -16.05
N PHE A 78 5.26 -10.17 -17.33
CA PHE A 78 4.87 -11.33 -18.15
C PHE A 78 3.34 -11.52 -18.28
N LEU A 79 2.59 -10.41 -18.32
CA LEU A 79 1.12 -10.40 -18.29
C LEU A 79 0.47 -11.13 -19.49
N ASN A 80 1.20 -11.24 -20.60
CA ASN A 80 0.75 -11.98 -21.77
C ASN A 80 0.99 -13.49 -21.64
N ASP A 81 1.99 -13.89 -20.87
CA ASP A 81 2.39 -15.29 -20.67
C ASP A 81 1.66 -15.92 -19.47
N ASN A 82 1.25 -15.10 -18.49
CA ASN A 82 0.52 -15.53 -17.29
C ASN A 82 -0.98 -15.22 -17.40
N SER A 83 -1.63 -15.71 -18.46
CA SER A 83 -2.98 -15.29 -18.87
C SER A 83 -4.10 -15.49 -17.84
N GLU A 84 -3.90 -16.34 -16.84
CA GLU A 84 -4.91 -16.69 -15.82
C GLU A 84 -4.73 -15.93 -14.49
N THR A 85 -3.67 -15.13 -14.35
CA THR A 85 -3.29 -14.53 -13.05
C THR A 85 -3.81 -13.11 -12.83
N GLN A 86 -4.22 -12.41 -13.90
CA GLN A 86 -4.65 -11.01 -13.81
C GLN A 86 -5.95 -10.75 -14.57
N ALA A 87 -6.89 -10.07 -13.90
CA ALA A 87 -8.17 -9.66 -14.51
C ALA A 87 -7.99 -8.63 -15.64
N TYR A 88 -6.90 -7.85 -15.60
CA TYR A 88 -6.58 -6.87 -16.62
C TYR A 88 -5.08 -6.90 -16.94
N LYS A 89 -4.75 -7.19 -18.19
CA LYS A 89 -3.37 -7.37 -18.67
C LYS A 89 -2.70 -6.03 -18.98
N ALA A 90 -2.54 -5.21 -17.96
CA ALA A 90 -1.71 -4.01 -18.04
C ALA A 90 -0.77 -3.94 -16.83
N VAL A 91 0.38 -3.31 -17.06
CA VAL A 91 1.40 -3.11 -16.03
C VAL A 91 1.01 -1.96 -15.10
N SER A 92 1.44 -2.05 -13.85
CA SER A 92 1.27 -0.96 -12.88
C SER A 92 2.42 0.02 -13.03
N THR A 93 2.14 1.18 -13.62
CA THR A 93 3.17 2.18 -13.96
C THR A 93 3.19 3.32 -12.96
N VAL A 94 4.36 3.60 -12.37
CA VAL A 94 4.64 4.73 -11.47
C VAL A 94 5.79 5.55 -12.07
N GLY A 95 5.78 6.86 -11.88
CA GLY A 95 6.84 7.75 -12.38
C GLY A 95 8.13 7.60 -11.57
N ASN A 96 8.36 8.55 -10.65
CA ASN A 96 9.43 8.50 -9.68
C ASN A 96 8.94 8.03 -8.30
N ILE A 97 9.81 7.35 -7.56
CA ILE A 97 9.63 7.04 -6.15
C ILE A 97 10.80 7.65 -5.37
N ALA A 98 10.50 8.50 -4.40
CA ALA A 98 11.46 9.05 -3.44
C ALA A 98 11.16 8.48 -2.04
N PHE A 99 12.17 7.87 -1.41
CA PHE A 99 12.07 7.35 -0.06
C PHE A 99 12.65 8.35 0.93
N ASN A 100 11.83 8.82 1.87
CA ASN A 100 12.22 9.75 2.93
C ASN A 100 12.22 9.05 4.30
N ALA A 101 12.70 9.75 5.32
CA ALA A 101 12.64 9.28 6.70
C ALA A 101 11.21 8.84 7.07
N GLY A 102 11.09 7.68 7.73
CA GLY A 102 9.82 7.04 8.07
C GLY A 102 9.40 5.93 7.10
N SER A 103 9.96 5.87 5.88
CA SER A 103 9.67 4.79 4.91
C SER A 103 10.61 3.60 5.00
N GLU A 104 11.35 3.46 6.10
CA GLU A 104 12.24 2.33 6.32
C GLU A 104 11.46 1.01 6.30
N ASN A 105 12.05 -0.03 5.75
CA ASN A 105 11.44 -1.37 5.60
C ASN A 105 10.20 -1.43 4.69
N SER A 106 9.96 -0.41 3.86
CA SER A 106 8.99 -0.51 2.76
C SER A 106 9.44 -1.57 1.75
N ILE A 107 8.47 -2.28 1.20
CA ILE A 107 8.67 -3.28 0.14
C ILE A 107 7.91 -2.81 -1.09
N ILE A 108 8.55 -2.85 -2.26
CA ILE A 108 7.90 -2.56 -3.54
C ILE A 108 8.19 -3.71 -4.50
N GLU A 109 7.14 -4.29 -5.07
CA GLU A 109 7.24 -5.38 -6.04
C GLU A 109 6.21 -5.25 -7.16
N GLY A 110 6.56 -5.73 -8.35
CA GLY A 110 5.64 -5.79 -9.50
C GLY A 110 5.22 -4.43 -10.09
N ILE A 111 5.98 -3.36 -9.85
CA ILE A 111 5.76 -2.01 -10.39
C ILE A 111 6.78 -1.71 -11.50
N ARG A 112 6.33 -1.04 -12.57
CA ARG A 112 7.20 -0.48 -13.61
C ARG A 112 7.45 1.01 -13.37
N LEU A 113 8.71 1.43 -13.40
CA LEU A 113 9.14 2.83 -13.37
C LEU A 113 9.34 3.37 -14.79
N THR A 114 8.98 4.64 -15.05
CA THR A 114 9.06 5.26 -16.39
C THR A 114 9.86 6.55 -16.43
N ASN A 115 11.02 6.59 -15.77
CA ASN A 115 11.95 7.73 -15.90
C ASN A 115 12.39 7.95 -17.36
#